data_AF-A0A813MKZ3-F1
#
_entry.id   AF-A0A813MKZ3-F1
#
_cell.length_a   1.000
_cell.length_b   1.000
_cell.length_c   1.000
_cell.angle_alpha   90.00
_cell.angle_beta   90.00
_cell.angle_gamma   90.00
#
_symmetry.space_group_name_H-M   'P 1'
#
loop_
_entity.id
_entity.type
_entity.pdbx_description
1 polymer ?
#
loop_
_entity_poly.entity_id
_entity_poly.type
_entity_poly.pdbx_seq_one_letter_code
_entity_poly.pdbx_strand_id
1 'polypeptide(L)'
;MLKLERPIRVIFVAGLDLLNKCYGLKGMLQTPYNGIAVVYRSGEEEHLIKSMCSTTSEKLYYVRDDTFENQIEALNEISSIQIRQMIKNGQSCEHLTFLSVLKLNTVTIMTSDTSKIIFLAGCGSGYDIFGALPYYFKIKSNVTLINYTFTKHTVLSQYSEQLTTLLFRIDPKTHVPWLINDLYFPEQRLANELQVPIYAILCDYDQTDLQSIVDAYRYLINGRTIDELILIDGGSDVLLTGNELLLGTPVEDMSHARAVDLLSTNEVKSKYIMVIGTNLEVGHGVRKSDIDARLTALSSNAIFTWLWQYEHDDDIRRYVEIFHRCAPRQSIVHSLICAALQGHREYYVPEHLRDRITNSLVELSEETCRSIGYHFDDVMQHNIYFK
;
A
#
# COMPACT_ATOMS: atom_id res chain seq x y z
N MET A 1 15.14 -32.28 -16.58
CA MET A 1 14.16 -32.11 -17.67
C MET A 1 13.09 -33.18 -17.53
N LEU A 2 11.87 -32.79 -17.12
CA LEU A 2 10.72 -33.69 -17.13
C LEU A 2 10.34 -34.00 -18.58
N LYS A 3 10.52 -35.25 -19.01
CA LYS A 3 9.99 -35.72 -20.30
C LYS A 3 8.49 -35.98 -20.12
N LEU A 4 7.66 -35.14 -20.71
CA LEU A 4 6.22 -35.38 -20.78
C LEU A 4 5.98 -36.59 -21.69
N GLU A 5 5.28 -37.60 -21.17
CA GLU A 5 4.96 -38.84 -21.90
C GLU A 5 3.95 -38.61 -23.04
N ARG A 6 3.29 -37.44 -23.07
CA ARG A 6 2.36 -37.02 -24.12
C ARG A 6 2.56 -35.54 -24.45
N PRO A 7 2.41 -35.12 -25.72
CA PRO A 7 2.50 -33.72 -26.10
C PRO A 7 1.36 -32.90 -25.47
N ILE A 8 1.67 -31.72 -24.95
CA ILE A 8 0.69 -30.78 -24.42
C ILE A 8 -0.13 -30.23 -25.58
N ARG A 9 -1.46 -30.26 -25.45
CA ARG A 9 -2.36 -29.54 -26.35
C ARG A 9 -2.60 -28.14 -25.82
N VAL A 10 -2.47 -27.14 -26.68
CA VAL A 10 -2.79 -25.74 -26.37
C VAL A 10 -4.19 -25.46 -26.88
N ILE A 11 -5.10 -25.03 -26.00
CA ILE A 11 -6.45 -24.63 -26.37
C ILE A 11 -6.56 -23.12 -26.23
N PHE A 12 -6.82 -22.43 -27.32
CA PHE A 12 -7.07 -20.99 -27.33
C PHE A 12 -8.53 -20.73 -27.00
N VAL A 13 -8.80 -19.98 -25.95
CA VAL A 13 -10.17 -19.59 -25.57
C VAL A 13 -10.46 -18.21 -26.16
N ALA A 14 -11.54 -18.09 -26.94
CA ALA A 14 -11.90 -16.86 -27.62
C ALA A 14 -13.43 -16.66 -27.68
N GLY A 15 -13.87 -15.41 -27.74
CA GLY A 15 -15.24 -15.06 -28.14
C GLY A 15 -15.46 -15.23 -29.64
N LEU A 16 -16.72 -15.36 -30.06
CA LEU A 16 -17.09 -15.47 -31.47
C LEU A 16 -16.65 -14.26 -32.30
N ASP A 17 -16.63 -13.07 -31.70
CA ASP A 17 -16.21 -11.82 -32.33
C ASP A 17 -14.74 -11.84 -32.78
N LEU A 18 -13.86 -12.49 -32.01
CA LEU A 18 -12.45 -12.66 -32.35
C LEU A 18 -12.28 -13.69 -33.48
N LEU A 19 -13.08 -14.77 -33.47
CA LEU A 19 -13.04 -15.80 -34.51
C LEU A 19 -13.41 -15.22 -35.88
N ASN A 20 -14.42 -14.35 -35.95
CA ASN A 20 -14.87 -13.73 -37.18
C ASN A 20 -13.86 -12.72 -37.76
N LYS A 21 -13.03 -12.10 -36.91
CA LYS A 21 -12.08 -11.05 -37.32
C LYS A 21 -10.68 -11.57 -37.63
N CYS A 22 -10.29 -12.72 -37.09
CA CYS A 22 -8.90 -13.18 -37.15
C CYS A 22 -8.70 -14.29 -38.19
N TYR A 23 -8.33 -13.91 -39.42
CA TYR A 23 -7.99 -14.86 -40.50
C TYR A 23 -6.84 -15.83 -40.11
N GLY A 24 -5.96 -15.43 -39.19
CA GLY A 24 -4.85 -16.25 -38.70
C GLY A 24 -5.27 -17.46 -37.85
N LEU A 25 -6.45 -17.43 -37.23
CA LEU A 25 -6.96 -18.55 -36.41
C LEU A 25 -7.15 -19.83 -37.24
N LYS A 26 -7.49 -19.70 -38.53
CA LYS A 26 -7.58 -20.84 -39.46
C LYS A 26 -6.24 -21.56 -39.63
N GLY A 27 -5.13 -20.81 -39.67
CA GLY A 27 -3.78 -21.38 -39.74
C GLY A 27 -3.39 -22.13 -38.45
N MET A 28 -3.88 -21.70 -37.29
CA MET A 28 -3.59 -22.34 -36.01
C MET A 28 -4.24 -23.72 -35.89
N LEU A 29 -5.46 -23.89 -36.41
CA LEU A 29 -6.15 -25.19 -36.45
C LEU A 29 -5.45 -26.24 -37.33
N GLN A 30 -4.59 -25.81 -38.26
CA GLN A 30 -3.80 -26.71 -39.10
C GLN A 30 -2.63 -27.35 -38.33
N THR A 31 -2.19 -26.77 -37.21
CA THR A 31 -1.12 -27.35 -36.39
C THR A 31 -1.62 -28.53 -35.53
N PRO A 32 -0.83 -29.61 -35.32
CA PRO A 32 -1.33 -30.85 -34.71
C PRO A 32 -1.77 -30.72 -33.24
N TYR A 33 -1.20 -29.77 -32.50
CA TYR A 33 -1.35 -29.66 -31.04
C TYR A 33 -2.18 -28.46 -30.58
N ASN A 34 -2.77 -27.70 -31.49
CA ASN A 34 -3.62 -26.57 -31.15
C ASN A 34 -5.10 -26.90 -31.34
N GLY A 35 -5.90 -26.48 -30.39
CA GLY A 35 -7.36 -26.40 -30.52
C GLY A 35 -7.84 -24.98 -30.19
N ILE A 36 -9.09 -24.70 -30.50
CA ILE A 36 -9.74 -23.43 -30.14
C ILE A 36 -11.05 -23.78 -29.42
N ALA A 37 -11.28 -23.18 -28.26
CA ALA A 37 -12.56 -23.19 -27.58
C ALA A 37 -13.25 -21.84 -27.81
N VAL A 38 -14.40 -21.87 -28.46
CA VAL A 38 -15.19 -20.69 -28.78
C VAL A 38 -16.36 -20.61 -27.81
N VAL A 39 -16.41 -19.52 -27.05
CA VAL A 39 -17.52 -19.21 -26.15
C VAL A 39 -18.48 -18.28 -26.90
N TYR A 40 -19.75 -18.68 -26.99
CA TYR A 40 -20.78 -17.95 -27.75
C TYR A 40 -22.17 -18.16 -27.13
N ARG A 41 -23.10 -17.27 -27.47
CA ARG A 41 -24.46 -17.21 -26.90
C ARG A 41 -25.48 -17.92 -27.77
N SER A 42 -26.62 -18.32 -27.19
CA SER A 42 -27.74 -18.83 -27.98
C SER A 42 -28.32 -17.73 -28.88
N GLY A 43 -28.42 -17.97 -30.19
CA GLY A 43 -29.01 -17.03 -31.14
C GLY A 43 -27.99 -16.21 -31.95
N GLU A 44 -26.73 -16.15 -31.53
CA GLU A 44 -25.66 -15.67 -32.41
C GLU A 44 -25.33 -16.73 -33.46
N GLU A 45 -25.50 -16.36 -34.73
CA GLU A 45 -25.17 -17.00 -36.00
C GLU A 45 -24.52 -18.41 -35.97
N GLU A 46 -25.17 -19.37 -35.33
CA GLU A 46 -24.76 -20.78 -35.27
C GLU A 46 -24.56 -21.37 -36.69
N HIS A 47 -25.25 -20.79 -37.68
CA HIS A 47 -25.14 -21.12 -39.09
C HIS A 47 -23.83 -20.61 -39.74
N LEU A 48 -23.32 -19.43 -39.38
CA LEU A 48 -22.03 -18.92 -39.87
C LEU A 48 -20.87 -19.73 -39.30
N ILE A 49 -20.98 -20.13 -38.05
CA ILE A 49 -20.04 -21.03 -37.37
C ILE A 49 -19.95 -22.39 -38.08
N LYS A 50 -21.11 -23.01 -38.39
CA LYS A 50 -21.17 -24.29 -39.14
C LYS A 50 -20.61 -24.19 -40.55
N SER A 51 -20.77 -23.03 -41.21
CA SER A 51 -20.27 -22.80 -42.58
C SER A 51 -18.74 -22.72 -42.67
N MET A 52 -18.05 -22.32 -41.60
CA MET A 52 -16.59 -22.16 -41.59
C MET A 52 -15.82 -23.47 -41.43
N CYS A 53 -16.47 -24.57 -41.03
CA CYS A 53 -15.81 -25.76 -40.50
C CYS A 53 -16.16 -27.06 -41.23
N SER A 54 -16.19 -27.07 -42.57
CA SER A 54 -16.37 -28.32 -43.32
C SER A 54 -15.16 -29.28 -43.25
N THR A 55 -14.02 -28.89 -42.67
CA THR A 55 -12.78 -29.69 -42.68
C THR A 55 -11.99 -29.79 -41.35
N THR A 56 -12.40 -29.14 -40.24
CA THR A 56 -11.59 -29.06 -39.01
C THR A 56 -12.36 -29.26 -37.69
N SER A 57 -13.49 -29.97 -37.70
CA SER A 57 -14.40 -30.06 -36.55
C SER A 57 -13.81 -30.68 -35.26
N GLU A 58 -12.76 -31.51 -35.35
CA GLU A 58 -12.19 -32.20 -34.18
C GLU A 58 -11.32 -31.33 -33.26
N LYS A 59 -10.94 -30.11 -33.70
CA LYS A 59 -10.05 -29.19 -32.95
C LYS A 59 -10.76 -27.94 -32.48
N LEU A 60 -12.05 -27.84 -32.71
CA LEU A 60 -12.86 -26.68 -32.37
C LEU A 60 -13.92 -27.09 -31.35
N TYR A 61 -13.82 -26.54 -30.16
CA TYR A 61 -14.71 -26.81 -29.03
C TYR A 61 -15.70 -25.66 -28.91
N TYR A 62 -16.97 -25.99 -28.88
CA TYR A 62 -18.04 -25.02 -28.76
C TYR A 62 -18.57 -25.05 -27.33
N VAL A 63 -18.42 -23.95 -26.62
CA VAL A 63 -18.95 -23.79 -25.27
C VAL A 63 -20.18 -22.90 -25.39
N ARG A 64 -21.35 -23.54 -25.37
CA ARG A 64 -22.63 -22.84 -25.46
C ARG A 64 -23.07 -22.46 -24.05
N ASP A 65 -23.50 -21.22 -23.89
CA ASP A 65 -23.83 -20.62 -22.59
C ASP A 65 -24.93 -21.38 -21.82
N ASP A 66 -25.87 -22.03 -22.52
CA ASP A 66 -26.93 -22.81 -21.88
C ASP A 66 -26.50 -24.19 -21.35
N THR A 67 -25.24 -24.60 -21.57
CA THR A 67 -24.69 -25.85 -20.98
C THR A 67 -24.30 -25.70 -19.50
N PHE A 68 -24.31 -24.48 -18.97
CA PHE A 68 -24.18 -24.22 -17.53
C PHE A 68 -25.55 -24.39 -16.85
N GLU A 69 -26.03 -25.63 -16.78
CA GLU A 69 -27.24 -26.00 -16.03
C GLU A 69 -27.06 -25.62 -14.55
N ASN A 70 -27.72 -24.54 -14.14
CA ASN A 70 -27.81 -23.98 -12.78
C ASN A 70 -26.56 -23.19 -12.30
N GLN A 71 -26.62 -21.85 -12.43
CA GLN A 71 -26.18 -20.81 -11.46
C GLN A 71 -25.59 -19.53 -12.07
N ILE A 72 -25.50 -19.40 -13.40
CA ILE A 72 -25.11 -18.12 -14.02
C ILE A 72 -26.33 -17.58 -14.78
N GLU A 73 -27.20 -16.86 -14.08
CA GLU A 73 -28.14 -15.94 -14.72
C GLU A 73 -27.34 -15.00 -15.62
N ALA A 74 -27.56 -15.10 -16.94
CA ALA A 74 -27.03 -14.25 -18.00
C ALA A 74 -25.58 -13.77 -17.79
N LEU A 75 -24.60 -14.38 -18.49
CA LEU A 75 -23.29 -13.75 -18.64
C LEU A 75 -23.49 -12.31 -19.13
N ASN A 76 -23.20 -11.34 -18.26
CA ASN A 76 -23.42 -9.92 -18.56
C ASN A 76 -22.62 -9.54 -19.83
N GLU A 77 -23.23 -8.81 -20.77
CA GLU A 77 -22.50 -8.20 -21.89
C GLU A 77 -21.64 -7.06 -21.37
N ILE A 78 -20.45 -7.40 -20.89
CA ILE A 78 -19.54 -6.43 -20.32
C ILE A 78 -18.32 -6.38 -21.23
N SER A 79 -18.36 -5.45 -22.15
CA SER A 79 -17.17 -5.10 -22.91
C SER A 79 -16.25 -4.20 -22.09
N SER A 80 -14.94 -4.36 -22.27
CA SER A 80 -13.97 -3.43 -21.70
C SER A 80 -14.18 -1.98 -22.19
N ILE A 81 -14.82 -1.79 -23.35
CA ILE A 81 -15.19 -0.47 -23.87
C ILE A 81 -16.27 0.18 -23.01
N GLN A 82 -17.33 -0.56 -22.66
CA GLN A 82 -18.41 -0.06 -21.79
C GLN A 82 -17.87 0.28 -20.41
N ILE A 83 -17.04 -0.58 -19.79
CA ILE A 83 -16.39 -0.28 -18.50
C ILE A 83 -15.61 1.03 -18.58
N ARG A 84 -14.77 1.22 -19.62
CA ARG A 84 -13.98 2.47 -19.79
C ARG A 84 -14.87 3.70 -19.97
N GLN A 85 -15.97 3.60 -20.70
CA GLN A 85 -16.92 4.71 -20.88
C GLN A 85 -17.63 5.06 -19.58
N MET A 86 -18.07 4.06 -18.81
CA MET A 86 -18.69 4.25 -17.50
C MET A 86 -17.74 4.94 -16.52
N ILE A 87 -16.49 4.48 -16.44
CA ILE A 87 -15.44 5.13 -15.63
C ILE A 87 -15.24 6.60 -16.06
N LYS A 88 -15.10 6.85 -17.37
CA LYS A 88 -14.92 8.21 -17.91
C LYS A 88 -16.10 9.14 -17.59
N ASN A 89 -17.30 8.60 -17.50
CA ASN A 89 -18.53 9.35 -17.22
C ASN A 89 -18.90 9.38 -15.73
N GLY A 90 -18.06 8.83 -14.84
CA GLY A 90 -18.32 8.80 -13.40
C GLY A 90 -19.46 7.86 -12.97
N GLN A 91 -19.76 6.83 -13.77
CA GLN A 91 -20.81 5.85 -13.49
C GLN A 91 -20.25 4.62 -12.75
N SER A 92 -21.02 4.05 -11.82
CA SER A 92 -20.59 2.85 -11.06
C SER A 92 -20.47 1.61 -11.94
N CYS A 93 -19.41 0.83 -11.72
CA CYS A 93 -19.13 -0.43 -12.41
C CYS A 93 -18.80 -1.59 -11.45
N GLU A 94 -19.14 -1.46 -10.15
CA GLU A 94 -18.79 -2.39 -9.05
C GLU A 94 -19.24 -3.84 -9.24
N HIS A 95 -20.29 -4.07 -10.02
CA HIS A 95 -20.83 -5.40 -10.32
C HIS A 95 -20.43 -5.91 -11.71
N LEU A 96 -19.66 -5.13 -12.47
CA LEU A 96 -19.31 -5.44 -13.86
C LEU A 96 -17.90 -6.03 -14.00
N THR A 97 -17.06 -5.91 -13.00
CA THR A 97 -15.72 -6.52 -12.98
C THR A 97 -15.30 -6.70 -11.52
N PHE A 98 -14.24 -7.46 -11.28
CA PHE A 98 -13.70 -7.62 -9.93
C PHE A 98 -13.37 -6.26 -9.32
N LEU A 99 -13.73 -6.07 -8.04
CA LEU A 99 -13.42 -4.85 -7.30
C LEU A 99 -11.91 -4.55 -7.32
N SER A 100 -11.05 -5.56 -7.34
CA SER A 100 -9.59 -5.39 -7.49
C SER A 100 -9.18 -4.70 -8.79
N VAL A 101 -9.98 -4.81 -9.85
CA VAL A 101 -9.77 -4.12 -11.15
C VAL A 101 -10.25 -2.66 -11.08
N LEU A 102 -11.26 -2.36 -10.26
CA LEU A 102 -11.85 -1.02 -10.10
C LEU A 102 -11.13 -0.17 -9.05
N LYS A 103 -10.67 -0.80 -7.97
CA LYS A 103 -10.00 -0.15 -6.83
C LYS A 103 -8.60 0.38 -7.14
N LEU A 104 -8.11 0.21 -8.37
CA LEU A 104 -6.77 0.68 -8.74
C LEU A 104 -6.60 2.20 -8.70
N ASN A 105 -7.66 3.03 -8.58
CA ASN A 105 -7.50 4.48 -8.79
C ASN A 105 -8.27 5.46 -7.90
N THR A 106 -8.90 5.06 -6.78
CA THR A 106 -9.50 6.07 -5.87
C THR A 106 -9.31 5.72 -4.41
N VAL A 107 -8.37 6.41 -3.78
CA VAL A 107 -8.19 6.48 -2.33
C VAL A 107 -9.37 7.28 -1.76
N THR A 108 -10.46 6.61 -1.39
CA THR A 108 -11.66 7.25 -0.80
C THR A 108 -11.37 7.91 0.56
N ILE A 109 -10.23 7.59 1.20
CA ILE A 109 -9.79 8.19 2.47
C ILE A 109 -9.37 9.66 2.29
N MET A 110 -9.02 10.11 1.08
CA MET A 110 -8.51 11.47 0.83
C MET A 110 -9.66 12.41 0.45
N THR A 111 -10.55 12.74 1.38
CA THR A 111 -11.71 13.59 1.05
C THR A 111 -11.27 15.01 0.67
N SER A 112 -11.92 15.61 -0.32
CA SER A 112 -11.73 17.02 -0.71
C SER A 112 -12.35 18.04 0.26
N ASP A 113 -12.84 17.58 1.40
CA ASP A 113 -13.47 18.43 2.40
C ASP A 113 -12.40 19.17 3.22
N THR A 114 -12.20 20.44 2.89
CA THR A 114 -11.21 21.32 3.53
C THR A 114 -11.52 21.60 5.01
N SER A 115 -12.72 21.24 5.50
CA SER A 115 -13.11 21.47 6.90
C SER A 115 -12.59 20.42 7.88
N LYS A 116 -12.14 19.26 7.38
CA LYS A 116 -11.65 18.18 8.24
C LYS A 116 -10.33 18.52 8.94
N ILE A 117 -10.20 18.04 10.17
CA ILE A 117 -8.95 18.04 10.95
C ILE A 117 -8.39 16.63 10.93
N ILE A 118 -7.20 16.46 10.36
CA ILE A 118 -6.59 15.16 10.08
C ILE A 118 -5.21 15.08 10.74
N PHE A 119 -4.93 13.99 11.45
CA PHE A 119 -3.61 13.68 11.97
C PHE A 119 -2.97 12.58 11.11
N LEU A 120 -1.78 12.85 10.57
CA LEU A 120 -0.92 11.85 9.94
C LEU A 120 0.26 11.60 10.86
N ALA A 121 0.36 10.39 11.39
CA ALA A 121 1.36 10.03 12.38
C ALA A 121 2.23 8.88 11.88
N GLY A 122 3.56 9.06 11.85
CA GLY A 122 4.50 7.96 11.67
C GLY A 122 4.33 6.95 12.82
N CYS A 123 3.95 5.72 12.48
CA CYS A 123 3.63 4.65 13.42
C CYS A 123 4.90 4.16 14.10
N GLY A 124 5.85 3.71 13.27
CA GLY A 124 7.16 3.31 13.71
C GLY A 124 8.02 4.51 14.07
N SER A 125 8.81 4.30 15.10
CA SER A 125 9.86 5.21 15.50
C SER A 125 10.86 5.37 14.37
N GLY A 126 11.14 6.59 13.90
CA GLY A 126 12.07 6.69 12.77
C GLY A 126 11.76 7.75 11.73
N TYR A 127 11.64 7.23 10.51
CA TYR A 127 11.40 7.99 9.29
C TYR A 127 10.00 7.71 8.74
N ASP A 128 9.12 7.04 9.49
CA ASP A 128 7.80 6.60 9.04
C ASP A 128 6.89 7.77 8.64
N ILE A 129 7.10 8.93 9.24
CA ILE A 129 6.45 10.19 8.81
C ILE A 129 6.70 10.51 7.33
N PHE A 130 7.79 10.02 6.72
CA PHE A 130 8.01 10.19 5.28
C PHE A 130 7.00 9.39 4.46
N GLY A 131 6.51 8.25 4.96
CA GLY A 131 5.42 7.50 4.34
C GLY A 131 4.12 8.29 4.25
N ALA A 132 3.95 9.30 5.11
CA ALA A 132 2.79 10.19 5.10
C ALA A 132 2.82 11.21 3.95
N LEU A 133 3.97 11.49 3.33
CA LEU A 133 4.11 12.61 2.39
C LEU A 133 3.21 12.54 1.17
N PRO A 134 3.09 11.40 0.46
CA PRO A 134 2.18 11.32 -0.67
C PRO A 134 0.72 11.59 -0.29
N TYR A 135 0.33 11.20 0.92
CA TYR A 135 -0.99 11.46 1.47
C TYR A 135 -1.17 12.93 1.84
N TYR A 136 -0.18 13.50 2.53
CA TYR A 136 -0.15 14.91 2.90
C TYR A 136 -0.30 15.83 1.68
N PHE A 137 0.33 15.51 0.54
CA PHE A 137 0.20 16.33 -0.67
C PHE A 137 -1.17 16.22 -1.36
N LYS A 138 -1.84 15.07 -1.24
CA LYS A 138 -3.18 14.87 -1.79
C LYS A 138 -4.28 15.50 -0.93
N ILE A 139 -4.08 15.56 0.39
CA ILE A 139 -5.06 16.11 1.34
C ILE A 139 -5.07 17.65 1.26
N LYS A 140 -6.25 18.24 1.08
CA LYS A 140 -6.46 19.69 1.01
C LYS A 140 -6.94 20.32 2.33
N SER A 141 -7.03 19.51 3.38
CA SER A 141 -7.62 19.85 4.68
C SER A 141 -6.55 20.30 5.70
N ASN A 142 -6.96 20.54 6.94
CA ASN A 142 -6.04 20.90 8.02
C ASN A 142 -5.32 19.65 8.54
N VAL A 143 -4.06 19.48 8.16
CA VAL A 143 -3.24 18.30 8.52
C VAL A 143 -2.22 18.65 9.58
N THR A 144 -2.17 17.86 10.66
CA THR A 144 -1.07 17.84 11.61
C THR A 144 -0.18 16.62 11.34
N LEU A 145 1.11 16.88 11.12
CA LEU A 145 2.14 15.85 10.93
C LEU A 145 2.78 15.52 12.27
N ILE A 146 2.78 14.24 12.62
CA ILE A 146 3.27 13.72 13.90
C ILE A 146 4.28 12.61 13.61
N ASN A 147 5.41 12.56 14.30
CA ASN A 147 6.33 11.43 14.22
C ASN A 147 6.53 10.83 15.61
N TYR A 148 6.42 9.53 15.73
CA TYR A 148 7.01 8.83 16.88
C TYR A 148 8.51 8.76 16.63
N THR A 149 9.33 9.34 17.51
CA THR A 149 10.71 9.70 17.17
C THR A 149 11.75 9.01 18.04
N PHE A 150 12.86 8.60 17.41
CA PHE A 150 14.10 8.24 18.10
C PHE A 150 15.06 9.41 18.29
N THR A 151 14.67 10.63 17.90
CA THR A 151 15.50 11.81 18.16
C THR A 151 15.66 11.94 19.66
N LYS A 152 16.90 11.90 20.12
CA LYS A 152 17.24 11.92 21.55
C LYS A 152 16.61 13.11 22.24
N HIS A 153 16.11 12.90 23.46
CA HIS A 153 15.57 13.98 24.30
C HIS A 153 16.51 15.19 24.37
N THR A 154 17.82 14.97 24.51
CA THR A 154 18.82 16.07 24.58
C THR A 154 18.88 16.94 23.33
N VAL A 155 18.54 16.38 22.16
CA VAL A 155 18.41 17.13 20.91
C VAL A 155 17.06 17.85 20.88
N LEU A 156 15.97 17.12 21.15
CA LEU A 156 14.62 17.70 21.12
C LEU A 156 14.48 18.88 22.09
N SER A 157 14.93 18.74 23.34
CA SER A 157 14.82 19.78 24.36
C SER A 157 15.67 21.02 24.07
N GLN A 158 16.71 20.90 23.25
CA GLN A 158 17.57 22.02 22.87
C GLN A 158 17.02 22.79 21.66
N TYR A 159 16.36 22.11 20.72
CA TYR A 159 16.02 22.67 19.42
C TYR A 159 14.51 22.67 19.12
N SER A 160 13.67 22.29 20.07
CA SER A 160 12.22 22.19 19.90
C SER A 160 11.50 22.80 21.10
N GLU A 161 10.23 23.17 20.89
CA GLU A 161 9.35 23.59 21.98
C GLU A 161 8.78 22.34 22.66
N GLN A 162 9.11 22.12 23.94
CA GLN A 162 8.55 21.01 24.71
C GLN A 162 7.12 21.37 25.17
N LEU A 163 6.15 20.55 24.78
CA LEU A 163 4.72 20.78 25.02
C LEU A 163 4.17 19.89 26.15
N THR A 164 4.67 18.66 26.25
CA THR A 164 4.40 17.72 27.35
C THR A 164 5.68 16.97 27.72
N THR A 165 5.59 15.97 28.60
CA THR A 165 6.73 15.10 28.93
C THR A 165 7.38 14.50 27.68
N LEU A 166 6.59 14.00 26.72
CA LEU A 166 7.10 13.34 25.51
C LEU A 166 6.85 14.12 24.21
N LEU A 167 6.01 15.16 24.24
CA LEU A 167 5.64 15.90 23.03
C LEU A 167 6.52 17.12 22.82
N PHE A 168 7.07 17.23 21.63
CA PHE A 168 7.84 18.38 21.17
C PHE A 168 7.26 18.93 19.87
N ARG A 169 7.26 20.25 19.73
CA ARG A 169 6.95 20.94 18.48
C ARG A 169 8.24 21.44 17.84
N ILE A 170 8.45 21.02 16.60
CA ILE A 170 9.63 21.35 15.82
C ILE A 170 9.23 22.40 14.80
N ASP A 171 9.84 23.58 14.89
CA ASP A 171 9.55 24.69 13.98
C ASP A 171 10.47 24.63 12.75
N PRO A 172 9.95 24.83 11.52
CA PRO A 172 10.74 24.81 10.29
C PRO A 172 11.83 25.89 10.21
N LYS A 173 11.79 26.90 11.09
CA LYS A 173 12.76 28.01 11.12
C LYS A 173 13.82 27.84 12.20
N THR A 174 13.76 26.79 13.01
CA THR A 174 14.79 26.52 14.01
C THR A 174 16.14 26.32 13.33
N HIS A 175 17.12 27.13 13.70
CA HIS A 175 18.48 26.96 13.22
C HIS A 175 19.22 25.88 14.02
N VAL A 176 19.53 24.76 13.36
CA VAL A 176 20.30 23.64 13.92
C VAL A 176 21.66 23.56 13.20
N PRO A 177 22.74 24.15 13.76
CA PRO A 177 24.00 24.36 13.03
C PRO A 177 24.65 23.07 12.51
N TRP A 178 24.48 21.97 13.25
CA TRP A 178 25.07 20.68 12.94
C TRP A 178 24.18 19.79 12.08
N LEU A 179 22.99 20.23 11.67
CA LEU A 179 22.07 19.40 10.87
C LEU A 179 22.70 18.99 9.54
N ILE A 180 23.82 19.57 9.12
CA ILE A 180 24.62 19.14 7.98
C ILE A 180 25.54 17.92 8.27
N ASN A 181 25.73 17.53 9.53
CA ASN A 181 26.76 16.56 9.99
C ASN A 181 26.21 15.16 10.31
N ASP A 182 25.28 14.63 9.51
CA ASP A 182 24.73 13.25 9.61
C ASP A 182 24.04 12.84 10.91
N LEU A 183 23.90 13.76 11.86
CA LEU A 183 23.20 13.48 13.11
C LEU A 183 21.70 13.26 12.85
N TYR A 184 21.15 12.32 13.61
CA TYR A 184 19.74 11.92 13.55
C TYR A 184 18.86 13.06 14.06
N PHE A 185 18.11 13.68 13.16
CA PHE A 185 17.00 14.58 13.48
C PHE A 185 16.08 14.74 12.26
N PRO A 186 15.47 13.64 11.77
CA PRO A 186 14.72 13.63 10.52
C PRO A 186 13.53 14.60 10.52
N GLU A 187 12.91 14.82 11.68
CA GLU A 187 11.77 15.71 11.83
C GLU A 187 12.13 17.16 11.54
N GLN A 188 13.29 17.63 12.01
CA GLN A 188 13.74 19.00 11.70
C GLN A 188 14.04 19.16 10.21
N ARG A 189 14.66 18.15 9.58
CA ARG A 189 14.92 18.18 8.14
C ARG A 189 13.61 18.24 7.36
N LEU A 190 12.64 17.42 7.76
CA LEU A 190 11.34 17.39 7.12
C LEU A 190 10.55 18.69 7.34
N ALA A 191 10.58 19.24 8.56
CA ALA A 191 10.01 20.55 8.85
C ALA A 191 10.60 21.63 7.92
N ASN A 192 11.93 21.66 7.79
CA ASN A 192 12.62 22.60 6.89
C ASN A 192 12.21 22.42 5.43
N GLU A 193 12.06 21.19 4.94
CA GLU A 193 11.66 20.93 3.55
C GLU A 193 10.21 21.30 3.27
N LEU A 194 9.30 21.02 4.21
CA LEU A 194 7.87 21.28 4.04
C LEU A 194 7.46 22.70 4.44
N GLN A 195 8.30 23.41 5.18
CA GLN A 195 8.00 24.73 5.77
C GLN A 195 6.74 24.71 6.66
N VAL A 196 6.51 23.60 7.37
CA VAL A 196 5.42 23.42 8.34
C VAL A 196 5.97 22.79 9.63
N PRO A 197 5.33 23.00 10.79
CA PRO A 197 5.75 22.34 12.02
C PRO A 197 5.53 20.84 11.95
N ILE A 198 6.46 20.10 12.55
CA ILE A 198 6.32 18.65 12.82
C ILE A 198 6.21 18.47 14.33
N TYR A 199 5.29 17.63 14.78
CA TYR A 199 5.17 17.25 16.18
C TYR A 199 5.87 15.92 16.40
N ALA A 200 6.75 15.87 17.38
CA ALA A 200 7.53 14.68 17.70
C ALA A 200 7.11 14.15 19.06
N ILE A 201 6.65 12.89 19.09
CA ILE A 201 6.41 12.15 20.33
C ILE A 201 7.65 11.30 20.59
N LEU A 202 8.36 11.57 21.67
CA LEU A 202 9.59 10.88 22.02
C LEU A 202 9.32 9.38 22.27
N CYS A 203 10.04 8.53 21.55
CA CYS A 203 10.20 7.10 21.80
C CYS A 203 11.56 6.87 22.45
N ASP A 204 11.58 6.82 23.78
CA ASP A 204 12.74 6.49 24.61
C ASP A 204 12.34 5.39 25.60
N TYR A 205 12.97 4.21 25.51
CA TYR A 205 12.65 3.03 26.31
C TYR A 205 12.69 3.28 27.83
N ASP A 206 13.51 4.23 28.29
CA ASP A 206 13.66 4.53 29.72
C ASP A 206 12.61 5.54 30.22
N GLN A 207 11.97 6.29 29.32
CA GLN A 207 11.10 7.43 29.66
C GLN A 207 9.68 7.31 29.12
N THR A 208 9.43 6.36 28.21
CA THR A 208 8.16 6.28 27.48
C THR A 208 7.21 5.30 28.15
N ASP A 209 6.18 5.84 28.77
CA ASP A 209 5.02 5.08 29.18
C ASP A 209 3.82 5.36 28.27
N LEU A 210 2.90 4.40 28.22
CA LEU A 210 1.73 4.44 27.35
C LEU A 210 0.85 5.69 27.60
N GLN A 211 0.69 6.09 28.87
CA GLN A 211 -0.17 7.23 29.22
C GLN A 211 0.44 8.55 28.74
N SER A 212 1.77 8.70 28.83
CA SER A 212 2.46 9.87 28.30
C SER A 212 2.32 10.03 26.78
N ILE A 213 2.23 8.93 26.02
CA ILE A 213 1.91 8.97 24.57
C ILE A 213 0.47 9.44 24.35
N VAL A 214 -0.49 8.91 25.12
CA VAL A 214 -1.90 9.33 25.06
C VAL A 214 -2.05 10.82 25.40
N ASP A 215 -1.34 11.29 26.42
CA ASP A 215 -1.37 12.69 26.86
C ASP A 215 -0.77 13.63 25.81
N ALA A 216 0.26 13.18 25.06
CA ALA A 216 0.75 13.90 23.89
C ALA A 216 -0.33 14.09 22.82
N TYR A 217 -1.07 13.03 22.47
CA TYR A 217 -2.19 13.16 21.54
C TYR A 217 -3.30 14.07 22.09
N ARG A 218 -3.69 13.91 23.35
CA ARG A 218 -4.71 14.77 23.99
C ARG A 218 -4.31 16.24 24.02
N TYR A 219 -3.02 16.53 24.21
CA TYR A 219 -2.50 17.88 24.09
C TYR A 219 -2.71 18.44 22.67
N LEU A 220 -2.37 17.68 21.63
CA LEU A 220 -2.57 18.09 20.23
C LEU A 220 -4.04 18.24 19.86
N ILE A 221 -4.89 17.36 20.38
CA ILE A 221 -6.34 17.39 20.24
C ILE A 221 -6.90 18.67 20.89
N ASN A 222 -6.37 19.09 22.04
CA ASN A 222 -6.71 20.35 22.70
C ASN A 222 -8.23 20.59 22.85
N GLY A 223 -8.95 19.55 23.26
CA GLY A 223 -10.41 19.61 23.49
C GLY A 223 -11.28 19.71 22.23
N ARG A 224 -10.71 19.61 21.03
CA ARG A 224 -11.49 19.47 19.77
C ARG A 224 -11.67 18.00 19.42
N THR A 225 -12.55 17.69 18.47
CA THR A 225 -12.63 16.34 17.90
C THR A 225 -11.83 16.31 16.59
N ILE A 226 -10.98 15.31 16.44
CA ILE A 226 -10.24 15.03 15.19
C ILE A 226 -11.11 14.13 14.32
N ASP A 227 -11.20 14.43 13.04
CA ASP A 227 -12.01 13.63 12.11
C ASP A 227 -11.32 12.30 11.81
N GLU A 228 -10.02 12.35 11.51
CA GLU A 228 -9.26 11.18 11.11
C GLU A 228 -7.86 11.20 11.72
N LEU A 229 -7.45 10.07 12.28
CA LEU A 229 -6.07 9.80 12.69
C LEU A 229 -5.57 8.59 11.89
N ILE A 230 -4.50 8.80 11.15
CA ILE A 230 -3.86 7.76 10.36
C ILE A 230 -2.49 7.49 10.95
N LEU A 231 -2.26 6.23 11.34
CA LEU A 231 -0.92 5.71 11.62
C LEU A 231 -0.31 5.20 10.31
N ILE A 232 0.89 5.65 9.99
CA ILE A 232 1.62 5.28 8.78
C ILE A 232 2.88 4.53 9.17
N ASP A 233 2.99 3.27 8.79
CA ASP A 233 4.15 2.42 9.02
C ASP A 233 4.98 2.30 7.72
N GLY A 234 6.26 2.63 7.84
CA GLY A 234 7.28 2.31 6.85
C GLY A 234 7.73 0.87 7.04
N GLY A 235 6.98 -0.07 6.47
CA GLY A 235 7.13 -1.49 6.80
C GLY A 235 5.78 -2.18 6.78
N SER A 236 5.64 -3.22 7.60
CA SER A 236 4.34 -3.87 7.84
C SER A 236 4.25 -4.61 9.17
N ASP A 237 5.20 -4.40 10.09
CA ASP A 237 5.17 -5.10 11.37
C ASP A 237 3.99 -4.62 12.24
N VAL A 238 3.47 -3.40 12.04
CA VAL A 238 2.21 -2.95 12.65
C VAL A 238 1.02 -3.86 12.29
N LEU A 239 1.07 -4.54 11.15
CA LEU A 239 -0.01 -5.43 10.72
C LEU A 239 0.04 -6.77 11.44
N LEU A 240 1.19 -7.20 11.94
CA LEU A 240 1.39 -8.54 12.48
C LEU A 240 0.53 -8.79 13.73
N THR A 241 0.34 -10.06 14.06
CA THR A 241 -0.57 -10.48 15.15
C THR A 241 0.14 -10.70 16.48
N GLY A 242 1.46 -10.85 16.47
CA GLY A 242 2.26 -11.30 17.61
C GLY A 242 2.41 -12.82 17.72
N ASN A 243 1.76 -13.60 16.84
CA ASN A 243 1.88 -15.05 16.80
C ASN A 243 2.90 -15.55 15.76
N GLU A 244 3.49 -14.64 15.00
CA GLU A 244 4.51 -14.95 14.01
C GLU A 244 5.80 -15.45 14.72
N LEU A 245 6.62 -16.22 14.00
CA LEU A 245 7.82 -16.81 14.60
C LEU A 245 8.85 -15.76 15.03
N LEU A 246 8.93 -14.67 14.26
CA LEU A 246 9.76 -13.50 14.48
C LEU A 246 8.92 -12.27 14.15
N LEU A 247 9.07 -11.21 14.94
CA LEU A 247 8.13 -10.08 14.95
C LEU A 247 8.70 -8.77 14.40
N GLY A 248 9.96 -8.77 13.95
CA GLY A 248 10.63 -7.53 13.54
C GLY A 248 10.88 -6.62 14.75
N THR A 249 10.41 -5.39 14.67
CA THR A 249 10.55 -4.34 15.70
C THR A 249 9.19 -3.89 16.24
N PRO A 250 8.38 -4.79 16.83
CA PRO A 250 6.98 -4.51 17.10
C PRO A 250 6.76 -3.58 18.30
N VAL A 251 7.78 -3.32 19.13
CA VAL A 251 7.58 -2.70 20.44
C VAL A 251 7.11 -1.26 20.29
N GLU A 252 7.75 -0.50 19.42
CA GLU A 252 7.43 0.90 19.16
C GLU A 252 6.07 1.04 18.48
N ASP A 253 5.86 0.29 17.41
CA ASP A 253 4.62 0.26 16.62
C ASP A 253 3.41 -0.13 17.46
N MET A 254 3.52 -1.20 18.26
CA MET A 254 2.42 -1.66 19.10
C MET A 254 2.15 -0.69 20.25
N SER A 255 3.19 -0.10 20.84
CA SER A 255 3.01 0.90 21.92
C SER A 255 2.31 2.15 21.39
N HIS A 256 2.68 2.61 20.21
CA HIS A 256 2.07 3.77 19.57
C HIS A 256 0.64 3.48 19.12
N ALA A 257 0.40 2.34 18.47
CA ALA A 257 -0.94 1.88 18.11
C ALA A 257 -1.83 1.75 19.34
N ARG A 258 -1.32 1.18 20.44
CA ARG A 258 -2.09 1.05 21.68
C ARG A 258 -2.44 2.40 22.31
N ALA A 259 -1.56 3.39 22.21
CA ALA A 259 -1.88 4.75 22.67
C ALA A 259 -3.02 5.36 21.85
N VAL A 260 -2.99 5.16 20.52
CA VAL A 260 -4.06 5.62 19.62
C VAL A 260 -5.37 4.91 19.89
N ASP A 261 -5.36 3.62 20.21
CA ASP A 261 -6.55 2.84 20.61
C ASP A 261 -7.26 3.44 21.84
N LEU A 262 -6.49 3.92 22.82
CA LEU A 262 -7.01 4.54 24.05
C LEU A 262 -7.68 5.91 23.85
N LEU A 263 -7.58 6.51 22.66
CA LEU A 263 -8.33 7.72 22.31
C LEU A 263 -9.80 7.38 22.03
N SER A 264 -10.74 8.07 22.67
CA SER A 264 -12.17 7.82 22.50
C SER A 264 -12.70 8.31 21.15
N THR A 265 -13.91 7.87 20.78
CA THR A 265 -14.61 8.35 19.57
C THR A 265 -15.01 9.82 19.62
N ASN A 266 -15.06 10.42 20.81
CA ASN A 266 -15.26 11.87 20.99
C ASN A 266 -13.98 12.67 20.74
N GLU A 267 -12.82 12.02 20.91
CA GLU A 267 -11.49 12.59 20.65
C GLU A 267 -11.10 12.41 19.18
N VAL A 268 -11.29 11.21 18.63
CA VAL A 268 -10.97 10.85 17.23
C VAL A 268 -12.11 10.04 16.62
N LYS A 269 -12.76 10.55 15.58
CA LYS A 269 -13.94 9.89 14.98
C LYS A 269 -13.58 8.62 14.21
N SER A 270 -12.44 8.62 13.52
CA SER A 270 -12.01 7.49 12.70
C SER A 270 -10.50 7.31 12.77
N LYS A 271 -10.07 6.05 12.93
CA LYS A 271 -8.67 5.66 13.03
C LYS A 271 -8.33 4.70 11.90
N TYR A 272 -7.15 4.87 11.32
CA TYR A 272 -6.68 4.07 10.20
C TYR A 272 -5.23 3.66 10.38
N ILE A 273 -4.86 2.56 9.74
CA ILE A 273 -3.47 2.13 9.58
C ILE A 273 -3.17 2.10 8.09
N MET A 274 -2.07 2.73 7.71
CA MET A 274 -1.51 2.66 6.37
C MET A 274 -0.11 2.09 6.47
N VAL A 275 0.23 1.19 5.56
CA VAL A 275 1.57 0.63 5.45
C VAL A 275 2.14 0.87 4.07
N ILE A 276 3.46 0.96 3.93
CA ILE A 276 4.17 1.00 2.64
C ILE A 276 5.43 0.16 2.73
N GLY A 277 5.74 -0.60 1.69
CA GLY A 277 6.90 -1.49 1.70
C GLY A 277 6.61 -2.79 2.44
N THR A 278 5.49 -3.43 2.11
CA THR A 278 4.94 -4.56 2.87
C THR A 278 5.84 -5.79 2.95
N ASN A 279 6.90 -5.87 2.13
CA ASN A 279 7.86 -6.98 2.15
C ASN A 279 9.16 -6.65 2.91
N LEU A 280 9.30 -5.44 3.44
CA LEU A 280 10.56 -4.96 4.03
C LEU A 280 10.88 -5.61 5.39
N GLU A 281 9.87 -6.12 6.10
CA GLU A 281 10.07 -6.82 7.38
C GLU A 281 10.87 -8.12 7.28
N VAL A 282 11.01 -8.67 6.06
CA VAL A 282 11.96 -9.76 5.81
C VAL A 282 13.39 -9.34 6.19
N GLY A 283 13.73 -8.06 6.03
CA GLY A 283 15.00 -7.48 6.45
C GLY A 283 15.22 -7.49 7.95
N HIS A 284 14.15 -7.47 8.74
CA HIS A 284 14.16 -7.58 10.20
C HIS A 284 13.89 -9.01 10.71
N GLY A 285 13.94 -10.00 9.81
CA GLY A 285 13.87 -11.42 10.14
C GLY A 285 12.45 -12.00 10.16
N VAL A 286 11.41 -11.21 9.86
CA VAL A 286 10.05 -11.75 9.73
C VAL A 286 10.00 -12.67 8.50
N ARG A 287 9.37 -13.85 8.63
CA ARG A 287 9.27 -14.77 7.51
C ARG A 287 8.30 -14.21 6.47
N LYS A 288 8.70 -14.23 5.19
CA LYS A 288 7.82 -13.84 4.08
C LYS A 288 6.46 -14.56 4.12
N SER A 289 6.45 -15.85 4.48
CA SER A 289 5.20 -16.62 4.58
C SER A 289 4.24 -16.07 5.65
N ASP A 290 4.76 -15.50 6.74
CA ASP A 290 3.95 -14.93 7.81
C ASP A 290 3.33 -13.60 7.35
N ILE A 291 4.11 -12.77 6.66
CA ILE A 291 3.65 -11.53 6.01
C ILE A 291 2.58 -11.85 4.96
N ASP A 292 2.85 -12.78 4.04
CA ASP A 292 1.92 -13.17 2.97
C ASP A 292 0.59 -13.70 3.54
N ALA A 293 0.66 -14.54 4.58
CA ALA A 293 -0.52 -15.05 5.26
C ALA A 293 -1.32 -13.91 5.92
N ARG A 294 -0.63 -12.95 6.54
CA ARG A 294 -1.28 -11.80 7.19
C ARG A 294 -1.95 -10.87 6.19
N LEU A 295 -1.27 -10.51 5.10
CA LEU A 295 -1.84 -9.70 4.03
C LEU A 295 -3.04 -10.39 3.37
N THR A 296 -2.97 -11.71 3.19
CA THR A 296 -4.09 -12.51 2.68
C THR A 296 -5.29 -12.44 3.62
N ALA A 297 -5.06 -12.61 4.94
CA ALA A 297 -6.11 -12.57 5.94
C ALA A 297 -6.79 -11.18 6.04
N LEU A 298 -6.04 -10.10 5.82
CA LEU A 298 -6.57 -8.73 5.85
C LEU A 298 -7.12 -8.25 4.49
N SER A 299 -6.95 -9.01 3.41
CA SER A 299 -7.22 -8.54 2.04
C SER A 299 -8.65 -8.03 1.82
N SER A 300 -9.66 -8.65 2.44
CA SER A 300 -11.06 -8.21 2.36
C SER A 300 -11.33 -6.89 3.10
N ASN A 301 -10.50 -6.57 4.10
CA ASN A 301 -10.64 -5.39 4.95
C ASN A 301 -9.82 -4.20 4.43
N ALA A 302 -9.07 -4.38 3.33
CA ALA A 302 -8.33 -3.30 2.70
C ALA A 302 -9.30 -2.23 2.17
N ILE A 303 -9.22 -1.03 2.73
CA ILE A 303 -9.99 0.13 2.28
C ILE A 303 -9.49 0.53 0.89
N PHE A 304 -8.16 0.60 0.73
CA PHE A 304 -7.53 0.85 -0.56
C PHE A 304 -6.20 0.11 -0.67
N THR A 305 -5.75 -0.03 -1.91
CA THR A 305 -4.39 -0.44 -2.26
C THR A 305 -3.89 0.51 -3.33
N TRP A 306 -2.71 1.07 -3.12
CA TRP A 306 -2.12 2.05 -4.01
C TRP A 306 -0.70 1.63 -4.36
N LEU A 307 -0.48 1.31 -5.63
CA LEU A 307 0.87 1.10 -6.15
C LEU A 307 1.51 2.46 -6.42
N TRP A 308 2.53 2.81 -5.65
CA TRP A 308 3.28 4.04 -5.83
C TRP A 308 4.14 3.95 -7.09
N GLN A 309 4.04 4.96 -7.96
CA GLN A 309 4.72 4.99 -9.25
C GLN A 309 5.42 6.33 -9.44
N TYR A 310 6.76 6.32 -9.38
CA TYR A 310 7.58 7.53 -9.45
C TYR A 310 7.39 8.34 -10.75
N GLU A 311 7.28 7.67 -11.89
CA GLU A 311 7.14 8.32 -13.19
C GLU A 311 5.73 8.89 -13.44
N HIS A 312 4.72 8.41 -12.72
CA HIS A 312 3.31 8.67 -13.03
C HIS A 312 2.53 9.39 -11.93
N ASP A 313 3.11 9.54 -10.74
CA ASP A 313 2.48 10.26 -9.63
C ASP A 313 3.41 11.35 -9.07
N ASP A 314 2.98 12.60 -9.22
CA ASP A 314 3.75 13.79 -8.80
C ASP A 314 3.95 13.85 -7.28
N ASP A 315 2.99 13.34 -6.49
CA ASP A 315 3.10 13.32 -5.03
C ASP A 315 4.13 12.29 -4.57
N ILE A 316 4.21 11.16 -5.28
CA ILE A 316 5.26 10.15 -5.08
C ILE A 316 6.63 10.70 -5.48
N ARG A 317 6.72 11.43 -6.60
CA ARG A 317 7.97 12.06 -7.01
C ARG A 317 8.45 13.07 -5.97
N ARG A 318 7.55 13.94 -5.48
CA ARG A 318 7.86 14.89 -4.39
C ARG A 318 8.33 14.18 -3.12
N TYR A 319 7.69 13.08 -2.73
CA TYR A 319 8.12 12.27 -1.59
C TYR A 319 9.58 11.82 -1.76
N VAL A 320 9.93 11.21 -2.90
CA VAL A 320 11.29 10.72 -3.17
C VAL A 320 12.30 11.88 -3.16
N GLU A 321 11.96 13.02 -3.79
CA GLU A 321 12.82 14.19 -3.84
C GLU A 321 13.07 14.81 -2.45
N ILE A 322 12.02 14.97 -1.63
CA ILE A 322 12.13 15.50 -0.27
C ILE A 322 12.92 14.54 0.61
N PHE A 323 12.66 13.23 0.48
CA PHE A 323 13.41 12.21 1.20
C PHE A 323 14.90 12.33 0.90
N HIS A 324 15.30 12.44 -0.37
CA HIS A 324 16.71 12.64 -0.75
C HIS A 324 17.31 13.95 -0.22
N ARG A 325 16.58 15.07 -0.28
CA ARG A 325 17.06 16.35 0.28
C ARG A 325 17.22 16.32 1.80
N CYS A 326 16.42 15.50 2.48
CA CYS A 326 16.60 15.21 3.91
C CYS A 326 17.81 14.31 4.21
N ALA A 327 18.57 13.84 3.21
CA ALA A 327 19.79 13.04 3.38
C ALA A 327 19.67 11.93 4.45
N PRO A 328 18.74 10.98 4.30
CA PRO A 328 18.25 10.12 5.37
C PRO A 328 19.16 8.89 5.54
N ARG A 329 20.42 9.13 5.94
CA ARG A 329 21.46 8.10 6.08
C ARG A 329 21.11 6.98 7.05
N GLN A 330 20.12 7.21 7.92
CA GLN A 330 19.71 6.27 8.95
C GLN A 330 18.39 5.54 8.65
N SER A 331 17.71 5.82 7.53
CA SER A 331 16.49 5.12 7.15
C SER A 331 16.80 3.94 6.22
N ILE A 332 16.66 2.71 6.69
CA ILE A 332 16.79 1.53 5.80
C ILE A 332 15.54 1.42 4.95
N VAL A 333 14.36 1.36 5.59
CA VAL A 333 13.07 1.13 4.94
C VAL A 333 12.80 2.13 3.81
N HIS A 334 12.69 3.43 4.12
CA HIS A 334 12.33 4.42 3.09
C HIS A 334 13.40 4.58 2.01
N SER A 335 14.67 4.25 2.29
CA SER A 335 15.70 4.18 1.26
C SER A 335 15.48 3.03 0.29
N LEU A 336 15.05 1.85 0.78
CA LEU A 336 14.69 0.72 -0.07
C LEU A 336 13.40 0.99 -0.86
N ILE A 337 12.41 1.66 -0.26
CA ILE A 337 11.20 2.13 -0.97
C ILE A 337 11.60 3.08 -2.10
N CYS A 338 12.41 4.10 -1.82
CA CYS A 338 12.86 5.04 -2.85
C CYS A 338 13.66 4.35 -3.96
N ALA A 339 14.53 3.41 -3.61
CA ALA A 339 15.28 2.64 -4.61
C ALA A 339 14.34 1.82 -5.52
N ALA A 340 13.35 1.14 -4.94
CA ALA A 340 12.36 0.38 -5.71
C ALA A 340 11.53 1.30 -6.63
N LEU A 341 11.12 2.47 -6.14
CA LEU A 341 10.43 3.49 -6.93
C LEU A 341 11.27 4.03 -8.09
N GLN A 342 12.58 4.16 -7.89
CA GLN A 342 13.56 4.58 -8.91
C GLN A 342 13.98 3.45 -9.86
N GLY A 343 13.34 2.28 -9.79
CA GLY A 343 13.54 1.18 -10.74
C GLY A 343 14.56 0.13 -10.31
N HIS A 344 15.17 0.25 -9.12
CA HIS A 344 16.02 -0.81 -8.58
C HIS A 344 15.19 -2.03 -8.18
N ARG A 345 15.75 -3.23 -8.34
CA ARG A 345 15.08 -4.52 -8.11
C ARG A 345 16.01 -5.49 -7.38
N GLU A 346 15.48 -6.64 -6.99
CA GLU A 346 16.23 -7.71 -6.34
C GLU A 346 16.89 -7.23 -5.03
N TYR A 347 18.01 -7.81 -4.62
CA TYR A 347 18.68 -7.51 -3.35
C TYR A 347 19.55 -6.24 -3.40
N TYR A 348 19.08 -5.21 -4.09
CA TYR A 348 19.79 -3.94 -4.22
C TYR A 348 19.96 -3.21 -2.88
N VAL A 349 21.15 -2.65 -2.65
CA VAL A 349 21.49 -1.83 -1.47
C VAL A 349 21.86 -0.41 -1.92
N PRO A 350 21.11 0.62 -1.50
CA PRO A 350 21.46 2.02 -1.73
C PRO A 350 22.87 2.34 -1.24
N GLU A 351 23.61 3.16 -1.98
CA GLU A 351 25.02 3.44 -1.71
C GLU A 351 25.27 3.98 -0.29
N HIS A 352 24.42 4.92 0.16
CA HIS A 352 24.53 5.53 1.49
C HIS A 352 24.19 4.58 2.65
N LEU A 353 23.68 3.38 2.35
CA LEU A 353 23.39 2.35 3.35
C LEU A 353 24.48 1.29 3.46
N ARG A 354 25.48 1.26 2.56
CA ARG A 354 26.49 0.19 2.52
C ARG A 354 27.35 0.11 3.79
N ASP A 355 27.50 1.21 4.51
CA ASP A 355 28.18 1.25 5.81
C ASP A 355 27.34 0.64 6.95
N ARG A 356 26.03 0.44 6.72
CA ARG A 356 25.08 -0.09 7.73
C ARG A 356 24.58 -1.49 7.40
N ILE A 357 24.36 -1.78 6.12
CA ILE A 357 23.90 -3.08 5.63
C ILE A 357 24.80 -3.56 4.49
N THR A 358 25.50 -4.66 4.73
CA THR A 358 26.46 -5.21 3.76
C THR A 358 25.77 -5.91 2.59
N ASN A 359 24.62 -6.56 2.86
CA ASN A 359 23.77 -7.23 1.87
C ASN A 359 22.31 -6.94 2.20
N SER A 360 21.46 -6.78 1.18
CA SER A 360 20.00 -6.75 1.38
C SER A 360 19.50 -8.19 1.54
N LEU A 361 18.67 -8.42 2.55
CA LEU A 361 17.86 -9.65 2.67
C LEU A 361 16.49 -9.49 2.01
N VAL A 362 16.18 -8.28 1.55
CA VAL A 362 14.90 -7.93 0.95
C VAL A 362 15.04 -7.87 -0.56
N GLU A 363 14.18 -8.59 -1.25
CA GLU A 363 14.02 -8.50 -2.70
C GLU A 363 13.12 -7.31 -3.04
N LEU A 364 13.69 -6.26 -3.64
CA LEU A 364 12.93 -5.09 -4.08
C LEU A 364 12.03 -5.47 -5.26
N SER A 365 10.73 -5.24 -5.09
CA SER A 365 9.68 -5.63 -6.05
C SER A 365 8.54 -4.61 -6.07
N GLU A 366 7.46 -4.89 -6.81
CA GLU A 366 6.24 -4.07 -6.74
C GLU A 366 5.59 -4.06 -5.35
N GLU A 367 5.80 -5.11 -4.54
CA GLU A 367 5.31 -5.15 -3.15
C GLU A 367 5.99 -4.07 -2.31
N THR A 368 7.26 -3.76 -2.60
CA THR A 368 8.01 -2.68 -1.93
C THR A 368 7.40 -1.30 -2.22
N CYS A 369 6.77 -1.13 -3.38
CA CYS A 369 6.11 0.12 -3.78
C CYS A 369 4.61 0.12 -3.46
N ARG A 370 4.07 -0.92 -2.81
CA ARG A 370 2.64 -1.03 -2.55
C ARG A 370 2.31 -0.46 -1.18
N SER A 371 1.41 0.52 -1.16
CA SER A 371 0.78 0.99 0.06
C SER A 371 -0.63 0.43 0.20
N ILE A 372 -1.02 0.12 1.44
CA ILE A 372 -2.33 -0.46 1.75
C ILE A 372 -2.88 0.25 2.99
N GLY A 373 -4.17 0.60 2.97
CA GLY A 373 -4.86 1.20 4.11
C GLY A 373 -5.98 0.33 4.65
N TYR A 374 -6.13 0.31 5.96
CA TYR A 374 -7.12 -0.46 6.72
C TYR A 374 -7.80 0.41 7.77
N HIS A 375 -9.00 0.03 8.19
CA HIS A 375 -9.54 0.56 9.45
C HIS A 375 -8.70 0.00 10.59
N PHE A 376 -8.44 0.84 11.60
CA PHE A 376 -7.59 0.48 12.74
C PHE A 376 -8.08 -0.81 13.44
N ASP A 377 -9.37 -0.88 13.76
CA ASP A 377 -9.97 -2.01 14.48
C ASP A 377 -9.87 -3.34 13.70
N ASP A 378 -9.95 -3.28 12.36
CA ASP A 378 -9.85 -4.46 11.51
C ASP A 378 -8.49 -5.17 11.64
N VAL A 379 -7.44 -4.38 11.82
CA VAL A 379 -6.08 -4.88 12.05
C VAL A 379 -5.92 -5.33 13.51
N MET A 380 -6.26 -4.46 14.46
CA MET A 380 -5.91 -4.62 15.87
C MET A 380 -6.72 -5.71 16.59
N GLN A 381 -7.96 -6.01 16.18
CA GLN A 381 -8.76 -7.08 16.80
C GLN A 381 -8.08 -8.47 16.76
N HIS A 382 -7.14 -8.67 15.82
CA HIS A 382 -6.41 -9.91 15.63
C HIS A 382 -5.06 -9.93 16.38
N ASN A 383 -4.62 -8.79 16.90
CA ASN A 383 -3.30 -8.62 17.51
C ASN A 383 -3.35 -8.98 19.01
N ILE A 384 -2.39 -9.80 19.46
CA ILE A 384 -2.37 -10.30 20.84
C ILE A 384 -2.05 -9.21 21.87
N TYR A 385 -1.42 -8.10 21.47
CA TYR A 385 -1.09 -6.98 22.35
C TYR A 385 -2.32 -6.13 22.74
N PHE A 386 -3.47 -6.39 22.10
CA PHE A 386 -4.73 -5.67 22.30
C PHE A 386 -5.79 -6.52 23.04
N LYS A 387 -5.44 -7.76 23.41
CA LYS A 387 -6.27 -8.68 24.20
C LYS A 387 -5.81 -8.67 25.66
#